data_AF-W1YTT7-F1
#
_entry.id   AF-W1YTT7-F1
#
_cell.length_a   1.000
_cell.length_b   1.000
_cell.length_c   1.000
_cell.angle_alpha   90.00
_cell.angle_beta   90.00
_cell.angle_gamma   90.00
#
_symmetry.space_group_name_H-M   'P 1'
#
loop_
_entity.id
_entity.type
_entity.pdbx_description
1 polymer ?
#
loop_
_entity_poly.entity_id
_entity_poly.type
_entity_poly.pdbx_seq_one_letter_code
_entity_poly.pdbx_strand_id
1 'polypeptide(L)'
;NNIVRVALQTAAAVMGGTQSLHTNSRDEALALPTEASVQVALRTQQIVAYESGLADVVDPLGGSYYVEAMTNAIYDEAMAYIKKIDEMGGAVVAI
;
A
#
# COMPACT_ATOMS: atom_id res chain seq x y z
N ASN A 1 6.63 17.45 2.86
CA ASN A 1 7.05 17.04 1.51
C ASN A 1 6.30 15.77 1.15
N ASN A 2 5.30 15.84 0.26
CA ASN A 2 4.42 14.71 -0.06
C ASN A 2 4.97 13.79 -1.16
N ILE A 3 5.88 14.29 -2.02
CA ILE A 3 6.48 13.50 -3.10
C ILE A 3 7.24 12.30 -2.52
N VAL A 4 8.12 12.53 -1.54
CA VAL A 4 8.92 11.46 -0.91
C VAL A 4 8.05 10.44 -0.18
N ARG A 5 6.98 10.90 0.48
CA ARG A 5 6.06 10.02 1.21
C ARG A 5 5.33 9.08 0.25
N VAL A 6 4.80 9.62 -0.84
CA VAL A 6 4.10 8.83 -1.87
C VAL A 6 5.08 7.89 -2.57
N ALA A 7 6.33 8.27 -2.79
CA ALA A 7 7.35 7.37 -3.36
C ALA A 7 7.57 6.12 -2.49
N LEU A 8 7.71 6.29 -1.16
CA LEU A 8 7.85 5.15 -0.23
C LEU A 8 6.58 4.29 -0.19
N GLN A 9 5.40 4.91 -0.20
CA GLN A 9 4.12 4.19 -0.25
C GLN A 9 3.96 3.41 -1.56
N THR A 10 4.40 3.99 -2.68
CA THR A 10 4.39 3.35 -4.01
C THR A 10 5.27 2.10 -4.00
N ALA A 11 6.50 2.22 -3.50
CA ALA A 11 7.41 1.09 -3.38
C ALA A 11 6.82 -0.01 -2.47
N ALA A 12 6.24 0.36 -1.33
CA ALA A 12 5.60 -0.59 -0.42
C ALA A 12 4.41 -1.32 -1.07
N ALA A 13 3.56 -0.60 -1.80
CA ALA A 13 2.42 -1.18 -2.51
C ALA A 13 2.85 -2.15 -3.63
N VAL A 14 3.92 -1.80 -4.36
CA VAL A 14 4.49 -2.66 -5.41
C VAL A 14 5.11 -3.92 -4.81
N MET A 15 5.94 -3.80 -3.77
CA MET A 15 6.52 -4.96 -3.09
C MET A 15 5.46 -5.83 -2.40
N GLY A 16 4.34 -5.24 -1.95
CA GLY A 16 3.18 -5.96 -1.45
C GLY A 16 2.32 -6.63 -2.52
N GLY A 17 2.68 -6.51 -3.80
CA GLY A 17 2.04 -7.22 -4.90
C GLY A 17 0.66 -6.69 -5.28
N THR A 18 0.41 -5.37 -5.20
CA THR A 18 -0.86 -4.79 -5.67
C THR A 18 -1.07 -4.96 -7.18
N GLN A 19 -2.31 -5.16 -7.62
CA GLN A 19 -2.68 -5.26 -9.04
C GLN A 19 -2.98 -3.91 -9.69
N SER A 20 -3.37 -2.92 -8.90
CA SER A 20 -3.68 -1.57 -9.36
C SER A 20 -3.23 -0.57 -8.30
N LEU A 21 -2.72 0.58 -8.74
CA LEU A 21 -2.17 1.58 -7.85
C LEU A 21 -2.56 2.99 -8.30
N HIS A 22 -3.10 3.74 -7.36
CA HIS A 22 -3.20 5.19 -7.48
C HIS A 22 -2.16 5.82 -6.57
N THR A 23 -1.41 6.79 -7.11
CA THR A 23 -0.44 7.58 -6.36
C THR A 23 -0.96 9.00 -6.23
N ASN A 24 -1.10 9.44 -4.99
CA ASN A 24 -1.61 10.78 -4.69
C ASN A 24 -0.65 11.87 -5.19
N SER A 25 -1.22 12.98 -5.65
CA SER A 25 -0.48 14.16 -6.05
C SER A 25 -0.02 14.97 -4.84
N ARG A 26 1.05 15.76 -4.99
CA ARG A 26 1.65 16.49 -3.86
C ARG A 26 0.74 17.54 -3.20
N ASP A 27 -0.25 18.06 -3.94
CA ASP A 27 -1.15 19.16 -3.60
C ASP A 27 -2.57 18.71 -3.21
N GLU A 28 -2.88 17.41 -3.23
CA GLU A 28 -4.22 16.85 -2.93
C GLU A 28 -4.73 17.11 -1.52
N ALA A 29 -3.84 17.44 -0.57
CA ALA A 29 -4.24 17.79 0.78
C ALA A 29 -5.01 19.13 0.86
N LEU A 30 -4.91 19.98 -0.17
CA LEU A 30 -5.47 21.33 -0.16
C LEU A 30 -6.48 21.59 -1.28
N ALA A 31 -6.31 20.95 -2.43
CA ALA A 31 -7.16 21.17 -3.60
C ALA A 31 -7.14 19.96 -4.52
N LEU A 32 -7.97 19.99 -5.56
CA LEU A 32 -7.81 19.08 -6.70
C LEU A 32 -6.42 19.26 -7.32
N PRO A 33 -5.80 18.18 -7.78
CA PRO A 33 -4.42 18.22 -8.21
C PRO A 33 -4.25 18.98 -9.52
N THR A 34 -3.16 19.73 -9.62
CA THR A 34 -2.74 20.34 -10.87
C THR A 34 -2.16 19.30 -11.82
N GLU A 35 -2.20 19.55 -13.13
CA GLU A 35 -1.62 18.65 -14.15
C GLU A 35 -0.15 18.32 -13.85
N ALA A 36 0.64 19.32 -13.47
CA ALA A 36 2.03 19.14 -13.09
C ALA A 36 2.21 18.22 -11.87
N SER A 37 1.33 18.32 -10.87
CA SER A 37 1.36 17.47 -9.68
C SER A 37 0.93 16.03 -10.00
N VAL A 38 -0.09 15.85 -10.85
CA VAL A 38 -0.50 14.53 -11.35
C VAL A 38 0.64 13.88 -12.15
N GLN A 39 1.35 14.65 -12.98
CA GLN A 39 2.48 14.14 -13.74
C GLN A 39 3.60 13.60 -12.84
N VAL A 40 3.91 14.29 -11.73
CA VAL A 40 4.89 13.80 -10.74
C VAL A 40 4.44 12.48 -10.11
N ALA A 41 3.15 12.36 -9.78
CA ALA A 41 2.60 11.13 -9.23
C ALA A 41 2.72 9.96 -10.23
N LEU A 42 2.33 10.17 -11.49
CA LEU A 42 2.49 9.16 -12.55
C LEU A 42 3.96 8.76 -12.75
N ARG A 43 4.88 9.73 -12.77
CA ARG A 43 6.32 9.46 -12.91
C ARG A 43 6.88 8.69 -11.73
N THR A 44 6.34 8.88 -10.52
CA THR A 44 6.72 8.10 -9.33
C THR A 44 6.43 6.61 -9.55
N GLN A 45 5.26 6.25 -10.09
CA GLN A 45 4.96 4.86 -10.43
C GLN A 45 5.91 4.31 -11.50
N GLN A 46 6.19 5.09 -12.55
CA GLN A 46 7.05 4.66 -13.65
C GLN A 46 8.50 4.43 -13.21
N ILE A 47 9.04 5.27 -12.33
CA ILE A 47 10.38 5.08 -11.75
C ILE A 47 10.41 3.79 -10.93
N VAL A 48 9.41 3.56 -10.08
CA VAL A 48 9.33 2.32 -9.29
C VAL A 48 9.21 1.10 -10.22
N ALA A 49 8.36 1.15 -11.24
CA ALA A 49 8.13 0.01 -12.12
C ALA A 49 9.31 -0.31 -13.06
N TYR A 50 10.00 0.71 -13.59
CA TYR A 50 10.94 0.52 -14.69
C TYR A 50 12.41 0.83 -14.34
N GLU A 51 12.67 1.52 -13.23
CA GLU A 51 14.04 1.96 -12.87
C GLU A 51 14.53 1.42 -11.52
N SER A 52 13.62 1.03 -10.60
CA SER A 52 14.01 0.64 -9.23
C SER A 52 14.46 -0.81 -9.07
N GLY A 53 14.11 -1.70 -10.01
CA GLY A 53 14.32 -3.15 -9.92
C GLY A 53 13.35 -3.89 -9.00
N LEU A 54 12.45 -3.18 -8.29
CA LEU A 54 11.47 -3.81 -7.38
C LEU A 54 10.45 -4.70 -8.09
N ALA A 55 10.27 -4.52 -9.39
CA ALA A 55 9.36 -5.33 -10.21
C ALA A 55 10.03 -6.57 -10.83
N ASP A 56 11.34 -6.77 -10.63
CA ASP A 56 12.10 -7.83 -11.31
C ASP A 56 11.99 -9.19 -10.62
N VAL A 57 11.58 -9.21 -9.35
CA VAL A 57 11.47 -10.42 -8.52
C VAL A 57 10.11 -10.44 -7.83
N VAL A 58 9.44 -11.60 -7.89
CA VAL A 58 8.18 -11.81 -7.17
C VAL A 58 8.46 -11.92 -5.67
N ASP A 59 7.68 -11.18 -4.88
CA ASP A 59 7.78 -11.12 -3.42
C ASP A 59 9.22 -10.87 -2.92
N PRO A 60 9.80 -9.70 -3.21
CA PRO A 60 11.20 -9.40 -2.87
C PRO A 60 11.44 -9.29 -1.35
N LEU A 61 10.38 -9.25 -0.53
CA LEU A 61 10.45 -9.22 0.93
C LEU A 61 10.27 -10.60 1.57
N GLY A 62 9.90 -11.61 0.79
CA GLY A 62 9.73 -12.98 1.26
C GLY A 62 10.99 -13.50 1.95
N GLY A 63 10.80 -14.13 3.12
CA GLY A 63 11.88 -14.65 3.95
C GLY A 63 12.54 -13.61 4.87
N SER A 64 12.17 -12.33 4.81
CA SER A 64 12.59 -11.34 5.80
C SER A 64 12.00 -11.66 7.17
N TYR A 65 12.84 -12.01 8.15
CA TYR A 65 12.37 -12.36 9.50
C TYR A 65 11.42 -11.33 10.12
N TYR A 66 11.68 -10.04 9.88
CA TYR A 66 10.85 -8.96 10.42
C TYR A 66 9.50 -8.85 9.68
N VAL A 67 9.52 -8.90 8.35
CA VAL A 67 8.30 -8.76 7.55
C VAL A 67 7.40 -9.99 7.75
N GLU A 68 7.97 -11.19 7.77
CA GLU A 68 7.24 -12.43 8.02
C GLU A 68 6.58 -12.44 9.41
N ALA A 69 7.31 -12.02 10.45
CA ALA A 69 6.75 -11.91 11.80
C ALA A 69 5.61 -10.87 11.87
N MET A 70 5.78 -9.73 11.19
CA MET A 70 4.76 -8.68 11.13
C MET A 70 3.51 -9.13 10.36
N THR A 71 3.70 -9.81 9.22
CA THR A 71 2.60 -10.37 8.42
C THR A 71 1.74 -11.32 9.25
N ASN A 72 2.37 -12.23 10.00
CA ASN A 72 1.65 -13.16 10.89
C ASN A 72 0.91 -12.42 12.02
N ALA A 73 1.54 -11.43 12.65
CA ALA A 73 0.90 -10.65 13.72
C ALA A 73 -0.36 -9.91 13.23
N ILE A 74 -0.28 -9.24 12.06
CA ILE A 74 -1.43 -8.55 11.46
C ILE A 74 -2.54 -9.54 11.10
N TYR A 75 -2.19 -10.72 10.55
CA TYR A 75 -3.14 -11.76 10.23
C TYR A 75 -3.90 -12.24 11.48
N ASP A 76 -3.19 -12.57 12.56
CA ASP A 76 -3.78 -13.07 13.79
C ASP A 76 -4.71 -12.03 14.44
N GLU A 77 -4.29 -10.76 14.47
CA GLU A 77 -5.09 -9.64 14.98
C GLU A 77 -6.37 -9.44 14.13
N ALA A 78 -6.24 -9.43 12.81
CA ALA A 78 -7.38 -9.29 11.90
C ALA A 78 -8.38 -10.45 12.06
N MET A 79 -7.89 -11.69 12.19
CA MET A 79 -8.74 -12.86 12.40
C MET A 79 -9.46 -12.83 13.75
N ALA A 80 -8.82 -12.33 14.80
CA ALA A 80 -9.48 -12.12 16.10
C ALA A 80 -10.64 -11.12 15.98
N TYR A 81 -10.47 -10.03 15.23
CA TYR A 81 -11.53 -9.06 14.95
C TYR A 81 -12.67 -9.67 14.12
N ILE A 82 -12.36 -10.43 13.07
CA ILE A 82 -13.37 -11.12 12.25
C ILE A 82 -14.20 -12.06 13.11
N LYS A 83 -13.55 -12.88 13.95
CA LYS A 83 -14.24 -13.78 14.87
C LYS A 83 -15.19 -13.04 15.81
N LYS A 84 -14.75 -11.90 16.36
CA LYS A 84 -15.61 -11.06 17.22
C LYS A 84 -16.85 -10.55 16.45
N ILE A 85 -16.69 -10.13 15.20
CA ILE A 85 -17.80 -9.69 14.35
C ILE A 85 -18.77 -10.85 14.08
N ASP A 86 -18.26 -12.04 13.83
CA ASP A 86 -19.08 -13.24 13.62
C ASP A 86 -19.89 -13.61 14.89
N GLU A 87 -19.27 -13.52 16.07
CA GLU A 87 -19.94 -13.73 17.37
C GLU A 87 -21.05 -12.70 17.64
N MET A 88 -20.94 -11.50 17.08
CA MET A 88 -21.98 -10.46 17.14
C MET A 88 -23.16 -10.71 16.18
N GLY A 89 -23.09 -11.75 15.34
CA GLY A 89 -24.11 -12.05 14.32
C GLY A 89 -23.75 -11.59 12.91
N GLY A 90 -22.45 -11.34 12.65
CA GLY A 90 -21.93 -10.95 11.35
C GLY A 90 -21.89 -9.44 11.12
N ALA A 91 -21.23 -9.03 10.03
CA ALA A 91 -20.86 -7.64 9.78
C ALA A 91 -22.05 -6.65 9.76
N VAL A 92 -23.20 -7.05 9.22
CA VAL A 92 -24.40 -6.18 9.14
C VAL A 92 -24.93 -5.83 10.52
N VAL A 93 -24.83 -6.73 11.50
CA VAL A 93 -25.28 -6.50 12.88
C VAL A 93 -24.26 -5.69 13.67
N ALA A 94 -22.98 -5.74 13.28
CA ALA A 94 -21.88 -5.09 13.99
C ALA A 94 -21.65 -3.61 13.61
N ILE A 95 -22.24 -3.14 12.50
CA ILE A 95 -22.21 -1.73 12.04
C ILE A 95 -23.36 -0.95 12.69
#